data_AF-A0A954QNB1-F1
#
_entry.id   AF-A0A954QNB1-F1
#
_cell.length_a   1.000
_cell.length_b   1.000
_cell.length_c   1.000
_cell.angle_alpha   90.00
_cell.angle_beta   90.00
_cell.angle_gamma   90.00
#
_symmetry.space_group_name_H-M   'P 1'
#
loop_
_entity.id
_entity.type
_entity.pdbx_description
1 polymer ?
#
loop_
_entity_poly.entity_id
_entity_poly.type
_entity_poly.pdbx_seq_one_letter_code
_entity_poly.pdbx_strand_id
1 'polypeptide(L)' 'QLCQMTASACDRPVLAGPVEATAIGNVVMQAISRGTLGSIAEARDLIRASFPLVEYSPKEVAPWDNAFERFCEIVK' A
#
# COMPACT_ATOMS: atom_id res chain seq x y z
N GLN A 1 -2.45 -13.11 2.54
CA GLN A 1 -2.52 -13.30 4.01
C GLN A 1 -1.90 -12.10 4.75
N LEU A 2 -0.62 -11.75 4.50
CA LEU A 2 0.04 -10.61 5.15
C LEU A 2 -0.73 -9.28 5.00
N CYS A 3 -1.16 -8.90 3.80
CA CYS A 3 -1.90 -7.65 3.59
C CYS A 3 -3.21 -7.56 4.41
N GLN A 4 -3.94 -8.67 4.55
CA GLN A 4 -5.14 -8.71 5.39
C GLN A 4 -4.77 -8.54 6.87
N MET A 5 -3.71 -9.20 7.33
CA MET A 5 -3.22 -9.05 8.70
C MET A 5 -2.81 -7.60 8.98
N THR A 6 -2.07 -6.96 8.06
CA THR A 6 -1.70 -5.54 8.15
C THR A 6 -2.92 -4.62 8.17
N ALA A 7 -3.90 -4.84 7.28
CA ALA A 7 -5.11 -4.02 7.24
C ALA A 7 -5.90 -4.10 8.57
N SER A 8 -5.94 -5.30 9.14
CA SER A 8 -6.67 -5.58 10.38
C SER A 8 -5.93 -5.04 11.61
N ALA A 9 -4.62 -5.21 11.67
CA ALA A 9 -3.77 -4.73 12.76
C ALA A 9 -3.67 -3.21 12.82
N CYS A 10 -3.71 -2.53 11.66
CA CYS A 10 -3.63 -1.08 11.58
C CYS A 10 -5.01 -0.40 11.57
N ASP A 11 -6.09 -1.15 11.58
CA ASP A 11 -7.47 -0.68 11.35
C ASP A 11 -7.61 0.27 10.14
N ARG A 12 -6.93 -0.07 9.04
CA ARG A 12 -6.89 0.75 7.82
C ARG A 12 -6.89 -0.11 6.55
N PRO A 13 -7.56 0.32 5.46
CA PRO A 13 -7.49 -0.39 4.19
C PRO A 13 -6.06 -0.48 3.67
N VAL A 14 -5.68 -1.65 3.15
CA VAL A 14 -4.42 -1.86 2.44
C VAL A 14 -4.71 -2.06 0.96
N LEU A 15 -4.11 -1.22 0.11
CA LEU A 15 -4.09 -1.39 -1.33
C LEU A 15 -2.77 -2.08 -1.71
N ALA A 16 -2.86 -3.31 -2.22
CA ALA A 16 -1.69 -4.10 -2.58
C ALA A 16 -1.47 -4.11 -4.11
N GLY A 17 -0.20 -3.99 -4.48
CA GLY A 17 0.25 -4.00 -5.87
C GLY A 17 0.53 -2.60 -6.43
N PRO A 18 1.01 -2.52 -7.69
CA PRO A 18 1.54 -3.64 -8.48
C PRO A 18 2.83 -4.21 -7.88
N VAL A 19 3.14 -5.49 -8.16
CA VAL A 19 4.36 -6.17 -7.64
C VAL A 19 5.63 -5.39 -8.01
N GLU A 20 5.64 -4.77 -9.19
CA GLU A 20 6.76 -4.01 -9.76
C GLU A 20 6.70 -2.50 -9.46
N ALA A 21 6.11 -2.08 -8.33
CA ALA A 21 5.90 -0.66 -8.01
C ALA A 21 7.20 0.18 -8.09
N THR A 22 8.34 -0.37 -7.68
CA THR A 22 9.64 0.30 -7.75
C THR A 22 10.09 0.55 -9.21
N ALA A 23 9.95 -0.46 -10.07
CA ALA A 23 10.32 -0.34 -11.48
C ALA A 23 9.41 0.65 -12.21
N ILE A 24 8.10 0.58 -11.96
CA ILE A 24 7.11 1.51 -12.51
C ILE A 24 7.43 2.95 -12.08
N GLY A 25 7.75 3.15 -10.80
CA GLY A 25 8.17 4.45 -10.28
C GLY A 25 9.38 5.02 -11.03
N ASN A 26 10.38 4.18 -11.33
CA ASN A 26 11.54 4.60 -12.10
C ASN A 26 11.16 5.05 -13.52
N VAL A 27 10.35 4.25 -14.22
CA VAL A 27 9.91 4.53 -15.60
C VAL A 27 9.11 5.83 -15.66
N VAL A 28 8.13 6.03 -14.76
CA VAL A 28 7.32 7.26 -14.80
C VAL A 28 8.14 8.51 -14.47
N MET A 29 9.12 8.41 -13.58
CA MET A 29 10.01 9.54 -13.29
C MET A 29 10.89 9.90 -14.50
N GLN A 30 11.36 8.91 -15.27
CA GLN A 30 12.05 9.15 -16.53
C GLN A 30 11.12 9.74 -17.61
N ALA A 31 9.86 9.32 -17.64
CA ALA A 31 8.87 9.89 -18.56
C ALA A 31 8.57 11.36 -18.22
N ILE A 32 8.49 11.71 -16.93
CA ILE A 32 8.36 13.10 -16.48
C ILE A 32 9.60 13.92 -16.87
N SER A 33 10.81 13.41 -16.64
CA SER A 33 12.04 14.16 -16.96
C SER A 33 12.23 14.41 -18.45
N ARG A 34 11.63 13.57 -19.30
CA ARG A 34 11.60 13.71 -20.77
C ARG A 34 10.42 14.53 -21.28
N GLY A 35 9.54 15.01 -20.41
CA GLY A 35 8.34 15.78 -20.76
C GLY A 35 7.22 14.94 -21.40
N THR A 36 7.30 13.61 -21.33
CA THR A 36 6.24 12.70 -21.81
C THR A 36 5.04 12.71 -20.87
N LEU A 37 5.28 12.89 -19.56
CA LEU A 37 4.25 13.16 -18.55
C LEU A 37 4.51 14.55 -17.97
N GLY A 38 3.47 15.37 -17.85
CA GLY A 38 3.54 16.75 -17.37
C GLY A 38 3.61 16.88 -15.85
N SER A 39 3.25 15.84 -15.09
CA SER A 39 3.28 15.90 -13.63
C SER A 39 3.31 14.53 -12.92
N ILE A 40 3.65 14.55 -11.63
CA ILE A 40 3.49 13.38 -10.75
C ILE A 40 2.01 12.99 -10.59
N ALA A 41 1.09 13.96 -10.63
CA ALA A 41 -0.35 13.69 -10.55
C ALA A 41 -0.81 12.86 -11.75
N GLU A 42 -0.46 13.30 -12.96
CA GLU A 42 -0.73 12.57 -14.20
C GLU A 42 -0.10 11.17 -14.20
N ALA A 43 1.15 11.04 -13.71
CA ALA A 43 1.79 9.74 -13.56
C ALA A 43 1.02 8.80 -12.62
N ARG A 44 0.48 9.29 -11.50
CA ARG A 44 -0.32 8.48 -10.57
C ARG A 44 -1.64 8.05 -11.20
N ASP A 45 -2.29 8.92 -11.97
CA ASP A 45 -3.54 8.59 -12.65
C ASP A 45 -3.31 7.54 -13.75
N LEU A 46 -2.22 7.65 -14.51
CA LEU A 46 -1.79 6.64 -15.46
C LEU A 46 -1.56 5.29 -14.78
N ILE A 47 -0.81 5.26 -13.67
CA ILE A 47 -0.54 4.02 -12.92
C ILE A 47 -1.85 3.39 -12.44
N ARG A 48 -2.76 4.19 -11.86
CA ARG A 48 -4.06 3.71 -11.38
C ARG A 48 -4.92 3.11 -12.50
N ALA A 49 -4.86 3.67 -13.72
CA ALA A 49 -5.57 3.14 -14.87
C ALA A 49 -4.92 1.90 -15.49
N SER A 50 -3.62 1.69 -15.26
CA SER A 50 -2.82 0.65 -15.94
C SER A 50 -2.76 -0.68 -15.19
N PHE A 51 -2.86 -0.66 -13.85
CA PHE A 51 -2.64 -1.85 -13.03
C PHE A 51 -3.80 -2.09 -12.05
N PRO A 52 -4.31 -3.33 -11.93
CA PRO A 52 -5.28 -3.67 -10.91
C PRO A 52 -4.62 -3.61 -9.52
N LEU A 53 -5.38 -3.14 -8.55
CA LEU A 53 -5.02 -3.19 -7.13
C LEU A 53 -5.92 -4.18 -6.42
N VAL A 54 -5.38 -4.86 -5.42
CA VAL A 54 -6.17 -5.68 -4.51
C VAL A 54 -6.37 -4.90 -3.22
N GLU A 55 -7.63 -4.63 -2.89
CA GLU A 55 -8.00 -3.97 -1.64
C GLU A 55 -8.27 -5.00 -0.54
N TYR A 56 -7.67 -4.76 0.63
CA TYR A 56 -7.93 -5.48 1.87
C TYR A 56 -8.50 -4.50 2.89
N SER A 57 -9.81 -4.59 3.14
CA SER A 57 -10.45 -3.85 4.23
C SER A 57 -10.17 -4.54 5.57
N PRO A 58 -10.11 -3.80 6.70
CA PRO A 58 -9.90 -4.38 8.03
C PRO A 58 -10.94 -5.45 8.38
N LYS A 59 -10.49 -6.53 9.03
CA LYS A 59 -11.35 -7.62 9.54
C LYS A 59 -10.81 -8.10 10.88
N GLU A 60 -11.69 -8.42 11.84
CA GLU A 60 -11.26 -8.97 13.13
C GLU A 60 -10.15 -8.12 13.80
N VAL A 61 -10.42 -6.84 14.05
CA VAL A 61 -9.46 -5.86 14.62
C VAL A 61 -9.16 -6.16 16.10
N ALA A 62 -10.18 -6.49 16.90
CA ALA A 62 -10.04 -6.70 18.35
C ALA A 62 -8.96 -7.74 18.77
N PRO A 63 -8.79 -8.89 18.07
CA PRO A 63 -7.66 -9.78 18.32
C PRO A 63 -6.27 -9.12 18.19
N TRP A 64 -6.11 -8.16 17.27
CA TRP A 64 -4.85 -7.43 17.10
C TRP A 64 -4.60 -6.44 18.24
N ASP A 65 -5.64 -5.76 18.71
CA ASP A 65 -5.55 -4.86 19.87
C ASP A 65 -5.10 -5.63 21.11
N ASN A 66 -5.77 -6.75 21.42
CA ASN A 66 -5.41 -7.63 22.54
C ASN A 66 -3.96 -8.16 22.43
N ALA A 67 -3.54 -8.53 21.21
CA ALA A 67 -2.18 -9.00 20.96
C ALA A 67 -1.14 -7.88 21.17
N PHE A 68 -1.46 -6.66 20.78
CA PHE A 68 -0.61 -5.49 21.00
C PHE A 68 -0.49 -5.13 22.48
N GLU A 69 -1.57 -5.18 23.24
CA GLU A 69 -1.54 -5.00 24.69
C GLU A 69 -0.61 -6.02 25.37
N ARG A 70 -0.76 -7.31 25.04
CA ARG A 70 0.13 -8.37 25.52
C ARG A 70 1.59 -8.14 25.11
N PHE A 71 1.84 -7.68 23.88
CA PHE A 71 3.19 -7.36 23.42
C PHE A 71 3.83 -6.26 24.27
N CYS A 72 3.07 -5.19 24.58
CA CYS A 72 3.50 -4.11 25.45
C CYS A 72 3.82 -4.56 26.88
N GLU A 73 3.21 -5.64 27.38
CA GLU A 73 3.55 -6.23 28.67
C GLU A 73 4.87 -7.00 28.65
N ILE A 74 5.20 -7.66 27.53
CA ILE A 74 6.42 -8.47 27.36
C ILE A 74 7.65 -7.60 27.11
N VAL A 75 7.49 -6.46 26.44
CA VAL A 75 8.59 -5.57 26.04
C VAL A 75 8.94 -4.54 27.13
N LYS A 76 8.20 -4.53 28.24
CA LYS A 76 8.58 -3.81 29.47
C LYS A 76 9.80 -4.45 30.13
#